data_AF-A0A661C0Q9-F1
#
_entry.id   AF-A0A661C0Q9-F1
#
_cell.length_a   1.000
_cell.length_b   1.000
_cell.length_c   1.000
_cell.angle_alpha   90.00
_cell.angle_beta   90.00
_cell.angle_gamma   90.00
#
_symmetry.space_group_name_H-M   'P 1'
#
loop_
_entity.id
_entity.type
_entity.pdbx_description
1 polymer ?
#
loop_
_entity_poly.entity_id
_entity_poly.type
_entity_poly.pdbx_seq_one_letter_code
_entity_poly.pdbx_strand_id
1 'polypeptide(L)'
;TGGELNTFNEVVNNNRVNVSSGATLGRSYGGADTNYVQNAGRPTVNGTLSATSVVINAGRLDGAGVIDGDLTILGGTLGPGNSPGAMEITGDFVLTEAGTLHLEVGSDGLDPEGYLWDQLIVGGDYDLQGGLVKFSLLDGLDINNLESDFAIDDFFRTGTKDSDIGFDLLQLAMFGNLDFYAYDVSGDSWFSLALDETGGFLATASASPVPVPAAFWLFGSGLIGLIGVARRRKA
;
A
#
# COMPACT_ATOMS: atom_id res chain seq x y z
N THR A 1 8.59 25.69 8.77
CA THR A 1 9.18 26.60 7.76
C THR A 1 8.91 26.01 6.40
N GLY A 2 8.03 26.65 5.62
CA GLY A 2 7.68 26.21 4.27
C GLY A 2 8.64 26.78 3.23
N GLY A 3 8.91 26.03 2.18
CA GLY A 3 9.73 26.43 1.04
C GLY A 3 9.19 25.79 -0.24
N GLU A 4 9.36 26.46 -1.36
CA GLU A 4 8.84 26.03 -2.65
C GLU A 4 10.03 25.77 -3.59
N LEU A 5 10.09 24.55 -4.15
CA LEU A 5 10.98 24.23 -5.25
C LEU A 5 10.14 24.03 -6.51
N ASN A 6 10.22 25.01 -7.40
CA ASN A 6 9.55 24.95 -8.69
C ASN A 6 10.38 24.18 -9.69
N THR A 7 9.69 23.34 -10.45
CA THR A 7 10.28 22.53 -11.52
C THR A 7 9.51 22.75 -12.82
N PHE A 8 10.05 22.25 -13.92
CA PHE A 8 9.48 22.38 -15.25
C PHE A 8 9.59 21.03 -15.96
N ASN A 9 8.58 20.71 -16.76
CA ASN A 9 8.48 19.48 -17.56
C ASN A 9 8.43 18.21 -16.71
N GLU A 10 9.58 17.63 -16.33
CA GLU A 10 9.62 16.32 -15.67
C GLU A 10 10.68 16.30 -14.57
N VAL A 11 10.29 15.76 -13.42
CA VAL A 11 11.20 15.38 -12.34
C VAL A 11 11.29 13.86 -12.30
N VAL A 12 12.48 13.32 -12.55
CA VAL A 12 12.74 11.88 -12.42
C VAL A 12 13.51 11.61 -11.13
N ASN A 13 12.89 10.91 -10.19
CA ASN A 13 13.54 10.44 -8.98
C ASN A 13 13.86 8.93 -9.07
N ASN A 14 15.09 8.59 -8.71
CA ASN A 14 15.59 7.21 -8.67
C ASN A 14 16.03 6.78 -7.26
N ASN A 15 15.81 7.64 -6.25
CA ASN A 15 16.12 7.29 -4.87
C ASN A 15 15.21 8.02 -3.87
N ARG A 16 15.59 9.22 -3.44
CA ARG A 16 14.94 9.90 -2.32
C ARG A 16 14.60 11.34 -2.63
N VAL A 17 13.36 11.70 -2.36
CA VAL A 17 12.82 13.06 -2.31
C VAL A 17 12.06 13.17 -1.00
N ASN A 18 12.33 14.19 -0.20
CA ASN A 18 11.56 14.45 1.01
C ASN A 18 10.90 15.82 0.87
N VAL A 19 9.58 15.85 0.80
CA VAL A 19 8.79 17.07 0.84
C VAL A 19 8.24 17.21 2.25
N SER A 20 8.89 18.02 3.07
CA SER A 20 8.49 18.24 4.47
C SER A 20 7.17 18.99 4.58
N SER A 21 6.50 18.88 5.73
CA SER A 21 5.27 19.64 6.01
C SER A 21 5.44 21.14 5.76
N GLY A 22 4.48 21.73 5.05
CA GLY A 22 4.50 23.13 4.62
C GLY A 22 5.44 23.45 3.45
N ALA A 23 6.21 22.49 2.93
CA ALA A 23 6.99 22.66 1.71
C ALA A 23 6.22 22.17 0.48
N THR A 24 6.55 22.75 -0.68
CA THR A 24 5.98 22.36 -1.97
C THR A 24 7.09 22.01 -2.95
N LEU A 25 6.95 20.86 -3.62
CA LEU A 25 7.74 20.50 -4.79
C LEU A 25 6.83 20.53 -6.02
N GLY A 26 7.31 21.11 -7.12
CA GLY A 26 6.76 20.90 -8.45
C GLY A 26 5.72 21.89 -8.93
N ARG A 27 5.39 22.91 -8.12
CA ARG A 27 4.42 23.94 -8.50
C ARG A 27 4.84 24.61 -9.82
N SER A 28 3.88 24.74 -10.72
CA SER A 28 4.11 25.27 -12.06
C SER A 28 4.69 26.68 -12.02
N TYR A 29 5.86 26.87 -12.64
CA TYR A 29 6.38 28.21 -12.91
C TYR A 29 5.87 28.65 -14.29
N GLY A 30 5.14 29.76 -14.35
CA GLY A 30 4.66 30.32 -15.61
C GLY A 30 3.59 29.50 -16.36
N GLY A 31 2.92 28.56 -15.70
CA GLY A 31 1.78 27.82 -16.27
C GLY A 31 2.14 26.60 -17.12
N ALA A 32 3.37 26.08 -17.03
CA ALA A 32 3.76 24.81 -17.64
C ALA A 32 3.55 23.63 -16.68
N ASP A 33 3.03 22.53 -17.19
CA ASP A 33 2.83 21.28 -16.46
C ASP A 33 4.16 20.68 -15.99
N THR A 34 4.17 20.14 -14.77
CA THR A 34 5.27 19.31 -14.22
C THR A 34 4.75 17.89 -14.09
N ASN A 35 5.50 16.90 -14.56
CA ASN A 35 5.31 15.48 -14.25
C ASN A 35 6.35 15.04 -13.21
N TYR A 36 5.99 14.06 -12.39
CA TYR A 36 6.90 13.42 -11.46
C TYR A 36 6.93 11.91 -11.71
N VAL A 37 8.12 11.34 -11.91
CA VAL A 37 8.31 9.91 -12.14
C VAL A 37 9.28 9.34 -11.11
N GLN A 38 8.84 8.29 -10.41
CA GLN A 38 9.66 7.50 -9.50
C GLN A 38 10.03 6.16 -10.13
N ASN A 39 11.32 5.90 -10.32
CA ASN A 39 11.77 4.61 -10.86
C ASN A 39 12.21 3.59 -9.81
N ALA A 40 12.64 4.04 -8.62
CA ALA A 40 13.08 3.19 -7.50
C ALA A 40 13.33 4.04 -6.25
N GLY A 41 13.38 3.45 -5.06
CA GLY A 41 13.70 4.16 -3.82
C GLY A 41 12.48 4.55 -3.00
N ARG A 42 12.60 5.58 -2.16
CA ARG A 42 11.59 5.94 -1.16
C ARG A 42 11.38 7.45 -1.02
N PRO A 43 10.58 8.10 -1.89
CA PRO A 43 10.11 9.46 -1.64
C PRO A 43 9.16 9.53 -0.44
N THR A 44 9.21 10.64 0.30
CA THR A 44 8.29 10.93 1.41
C THR A 44 7.67 12.31 1.22
N VAL A 45 6.34 12.38 1.17
CA VAL A 45 5.57 13.60 0.97
C VAL A 45 4.70 13.87 2.21
N ASN A 46 5.16 14.80 3.04
CA ASN A 46 4.42 15.34 4.19
C ASN A 46 3.96 16.79 3.95
N GLY A 47 4.49 17.45 2.92
CA GLY A 47 4.00 18.72 2.37
C GLY A 47 3.17 18.48 1.11
N THR A 48 3.41 19.26 0.05
CA THR A 48 2.70 19.13 -1.23
C THR A 48 3.67 18.74 -2.36
N LEU A 49 3.38 17.65 -3.05
CA LEU A 49 3.94 17.36 -4.37
C LEU A 49 2.90 17.78 -5.42
N SER A 50 3.15 18.89 -6.12
CA SER A 50 2.29 19.42 -7.17
C SER A 50 2.87 19.02 -8.53
N ALA A 51 2.09 18.28 -9.31
CA ALA A 51 2.47 17.78 -10.62
C ALA A 51 1.19 17.37 -11.36
N THR A 52 1.09 17.57 -12.67
CA THR A 52 -0.05 17.11 -13.46
C THR A 52 -0.23 15.60 -13.32
N SER A 53 0.86 14.84 -13.38
CA SER A 53 0.87 13.40 -13.16
C SER A 53 2.06 12.99 -12.28
N VAL A 54 1.77 12.15 -11.29
CA VAL A 54 2.76 11.47 -10.45
C VAL A 54 2.69 9.98 -10.75
N VAL A 55 3.79 9.40 -11.23
CA VAL A 55 3.87 7.98 -11.58
C VAL A 55 4.92 7.28 -10.73
N ILE A 56 4.51 6.22 -10.03
CA ILE A 56 5.39 5.37 -9.23
C ILE A 56 5.62 4.04 -9.94
N ASN A 57 6.69 3.98 -10.75
CA ASN A 57 7.08 2.76 -11.48
C ASN A 57 7.55 1.65 -10.52
N ALA A 58 8.36 2.01 -9.51
CA ALA A 58 8.79 1.09 -8.46
C ALA A 58 9.28 1.85 -7.21
N GLY A 59 9.60 1.10 -6.15
CA GLY A 59 9.96 1.67 -4.85
C GLY A 59 8.72 1.95 -4.01
N ARG A 60 8.80 2.90 -3.08
CA ARG A 60 7.71 3.24 -2.16
C ARG A 60 7.51 4.74 -2.00
N LEU A 61 6.31 5.25 -2.26
CA LEU A 61 5.91 6.60 -1.89
C LEU A 61 5.27 6.57 -0.50
N ASP A 62 5.77 7.38 0.42
CA ASP A 62 5.26 7.49 1.79
C ASP A 62 4.78 8.90 2.14
N GLY A 63 4.03 9.02 3.23
CA GLY A 63 3.78 10.27 3.93
C GLY A 63 2.30 10.64 4.07
N ALA A 64 2.04 11.73 4.78
CA ALA A 64 0.68 12.20 5.09
C ALA A 64 0.36 13.55 4.44
N GLY A 65 1.05 13.88 3.34
CA GLY A 65 0.94 15.15 2.64
C GLY A 65 -0.19 15.20 1.60
N VAL A 66 0.01 16.04 0.60
CA VAL A 66 -0.89 16.22 -0.54
C VAL A 66 -0.13 15.89 -1.82
N ILE A 67 -0.72 15.05 -2.66
CA ILE A 67 -0.40 14.93 -4.07
C ILE A 67 -1.39 15.82 -4.81
N ASP A 68 -0.90 16.97 -5.28
CA ASP A 68 -1.70 17.92 -6.04
C ASP A 68 -1.59 17.57 -7.53
N GLY A 69 -2.44 16.64 -7.97
CA GLY A 69 -2.46 16.02 -9.30
C GLY A 69 -2.91 14.57 -9.32
N ASP A 70 -2.86 13.94 -10.50
CA ASP A 70 -3.17 12.51 -10.67
C ASP A 70 -2.03 11.63 -10.13
N LEU A 71 -2.37 10.54 -9.46
CA LEU A 71 -1.40 9.57 -8.95
C LEU A 71 -1.62 8.18 -9.54
N THR A 72 -0.59 7.62 -10.18
CA THR A 72 -0.56 6.24 -10.65
C THR A 72 0.50 5.41 -9.93
N ILE A 73 0.09 4.32 -9.29
CA ILE A 73 0.98 3.30 -8.74
C ILE A 73 1.11 2.17 -9.77
N LEU A 74 2.11 2.29 -10.64
CA LEU A 74 2.33 1.38 -11.76
C LEU A 74 2.98 0.05 -11.34
N GLY A 75 3.90 0.09 -10.37
CA GLY A 75 4.58 -1.11 -9.88
C GLY A 75 5.26 -0.95 -8.52
N GLY A 76 5.14 0.23 -7.91
CA GLY A 76 5.64 0.50 -6.57
C GLY A 76 4.60 0.29 -5.50
N THR A 77 4.91 0.81 -4.31
CA THR A 77 3.99 0.83 -3.17
C THR A 77 3.64 2.27 -2.81
N LEU A 78 2.37 2.55 -2.56
CA LEU A 78 1.92 3.72 -1.83
C LEU A 78 1.72 3.33 -0.36
N GLY A 79 2.31 4.09 0.55
CA GLY A 79 2.08 4.01 1.98
C GLY A 79 1.62 5.36 2.51
N PRO A 80 0.31 5.67 2.50
CA PRO A 80 -0.20 6.84 3.18
C PRO A 80 0.18 6.75 4.66
N GLY A 81 0.54 7.89 5.26
CA GLY A 81 0.77 7.98 6.71
C GLY A 81 2.21 7.77 7.21
N ASN A 82 2.45 8.26 8.44
CA ASN A 82 3.33 7.64 9.43
C ASN A 82 2.38 7.48 10.63
N SER A 83 1.69 6.35 10.71
CA SER A 83 0.39 6.24 11.37
C SER A 83 0.28 6.94 12.74
N PRO A 84 -0.77 7.76 12.97
CA PRO A 84 -1.88 8.05 12.05
C PRO A 84 -1.51 9.06 10.95
N GLY A 85 -2.03 8.90 9.74
CA GLY A 85 -1.94 9.94 8.72
C GLY A 85 -2.79 9.70 7.48
N ALA A 86 -3.48 10.75 7.04
CA ALA A 86 -4.18 10.78 5.76
C ALA A 86 -3.28 11.36 4.66
N MET A 87 -3.17 10.68 3.52
CA MET A 87 -2.68 11.29 2.27
C MET A 87 -3.87 11.77 1.45
N GLU A 88 -3.78 12.98 0.91
CA GLU A 88 -4.77 13.51 -0.04
C GLU A 88 -4.19 13.51 -1.45
N ILE A 89 -4.99 13.09 -2.42
CA ILE A 89 -4.72 13.19 -3.85
C ILE A 89 -5.82 14.07 -4.45
N THR A 90 -5.46 15.19 -5.08
CA THR A 90 -6.48 16.12 -5.60
C THR A 90 -7.06 15.69 -6.94
N GLY A 91 -6.31 14.89 -7.72
CA GLY A 91 -6.74 14.31 -8.99
C GLY A 91 -7.20 12.86 -8.86
N ASP A 92 -7.08 12.11 -9.96
CA ASP A 92 -7.47 10.69 -10.02
C ASP A 92 -6.40 9.80 -9.38
N PHE A 93 -6.83 8.66 -8.83
CA PHE A 93 -5.93 7.64 -8.29
C PHE A 93 -6.05 6.33 -9.07
N VAL A 94 -4.93 5.87 -9.63
CA VAL A 94 -4.82 4.61 -10.36
C VAL A 94 -3.95 3.62 -9.58
N LEU A 95 -4.52 2.48 -9.22
CA LEU A 95 -3.78 1.34 -8.67
C LEU A 95 -3.80 0.20 -9.68
N THR A 96 -2.67 0.00 -10.36
CA THR A 96 -2.53 -1.06 -11.37
C THR A 96 -2.36 -2.44 -10.72
N GLU A 97 -2.49 -3.51 -11.50
CA GLU A 97 -2.27 -4.91 -11.05
C GLU A 97 -0.91 -5.14 -10.37
N ALA A 98 0.13 -4.39 -10.77
CA ALA A 98 1.46 -4.49 -10.18
C ALA A 98 1.69 -3.51 -9.02
N GLY A 99 0.75 -2.61 -8.77
CA GLY A 99 0.81 -1.63 -7.69
C GLY A 99 0.40 -2.23 -6.34
N THR A 100 0.92 -1.63 -5.26
CA THR A 100 0.52 -1.97 -3.90
C THR A 100 0.11 -0.71 -3.13
N LEU A 101 -1.01 -0.78 -2.42
CA LEU A 101 -1.33 0.15 -1.33
C LEU A 101 -1.05 -0.55 0.00
N HIS A 102 -0.32 0.11 0.89
CA HIS A 102 -0.04 -0.36 2.25
C HIS A 102 -0.64 0.62 3.24
N LEU A 103 -1.59 0.14 4.04
CA LEU A 103 -2.24 0.87 5.12
C LEU A 103 -1.87 0.26 6.47
N GLU A 104 -1.79 1.07 7.49
CA GLU A 104 -1.50 0.67 8.86
C GLU A 104 -2.72 0.98 9.76
N VAL A 105 -2.94 0.12 10.76
CA VAL A 105 -3.89 0.32 11.86
C VAL A 105 -3.14 0.05 13.15
N GLY A 106 -3.22 0.95 14.11
CA GLY A 106 -2.63 0.82 15.43
C GLY A 106 -3.60 1.25 16.53
N SER A 107 -3.25 0.93 17.77
CA SER A 107 -3.99 1.34 18.95
C SER A 107 -3.68 2.80 19.29
N ASP A 108 -4.67 3.56 19.75
CA ASP A 108 -4.44 4.91 20.29
C ASP A 108 -3.88 4.89 21.74
N GLY A 109 -3.82 3.71 22.35
CA GLY A 109 -3.34 3.48 23.70
C GLY A 109 -4.25 4.00 24.82
N LEU A 110 -5.51 4.31 24.52
CA LEU A 110 -6.51 4.76 25.49
C LEU A 110 -7.33 3.60 26.08
N ASP A 111 -8.10 3.89 27.12
CA ASP A 111 -9.06 2.96 27.75
C ASP A 111 -10.44 3.66 27.87
N PRO A 112 -11.49 3.21 27.14
CA PRO A 112 -11.49 2.05 26.24
C PRO A 112 -10.59 2.25 25.01
N GLU A 113 -10.14 1.14 24.43
CA GLU A 113 -9.24 1.14 23.26
C GLU A 113 -9.88 1.86 22.08
N GLY A 114 -9.16 2.84 21.53
CA GLY A 114 -9.46 3.44 20.23
C GLY A 114 -8.35 3.11 19.22
N TYR A 115 -8.54 3.58 17.99
CA TYR A 115 -7.68 3.24 16.87
C TYR A 115 -7.10 4.47 16.19
N LEU A 116 -5.93 4.28 15.60
CA LEU A 116 -5.23 5.20 14.70
C LEU A 116 -5.01 4.44 13.39
N TRP A 117 -5.35 5.02 12.25
CA TRP A 117 -5.19 4.34 10.97
C TRP A 117 -4.78 5.30 9.84
N ASP A 118 -4.25 4.70 8.77
CA ASP A 118 -3.93 5.42 7.55
C ASP A 118 -5.17 5.61 6.68
N GLN A 119 -5.26 6.76 6.02
CA GLN A 119 -6.32 7.06 5.07
C GLN A 119 -5.76 7.52 3.73
N LEU A 120 -6.43 7.14 2.65
CA LEU A 120 -6.22 7.66 1.32
C LEU A 120 -7.48 8.41 0.88
N ILE A 121 -7.35 9.72 0.74
CA ILE A 121 -8.44 10.62 0.33
C ILE A 121 -8.19 11.04 -1.12
N VAL A 122 -9.16 10.82 -2.01
CA VAL A 122 -9.04 11.11 -3.44
C VAL A 122 -10.13 12.08 -3.88
N GLY A 123 -9.72 13.20 -4.47
CA GLY A 123 -10.61 14.24 -4.98
C GLY A 123 -11.22 13.93 -6.34
N GLY A 124 -10.51 13.14 -7.16
CA GLY A 124 -10.99 12.58 -8.43
C GLY A 124 -11.56 11.17 -8.30
N ASP A 125 -11.44 10.40 -9.37
CA ASP A 125 -11.94 9.02 -9.43
C ASP A 125 -10.88 7.99 -8.99
N TYR A 126 -11.36 6.87 -8.45
CA TYR A 126 -10.56 5.67 -8.21
C TYR A 126 -10.60 4.75 -9.44
N ASP A 127 -9.43 4.40 -9.98
CA ASP A 127 -9.26 3.36 -11.00
C ASP A 127 -8.44 2.19 -10.41
N LEU A 128 -9.16 1.16 -9.96
CA LEU A 128 -8.63 0.01 -9.25
C LEU A 128 -8.55 -1.20 -10.18
N GLN A 129 -7.42 -1.33 -10.86
CA GLN A 129 -7.23 -2.29 -11.94
C GLN A 129 -6.74 -3.67 -11.47
N GLY A 130 -6.88 -3.99 -10.18
CA GLY A 130 -6.53 -5.30 -9.60
C GLY A 130 -5.20 -5.38 -8.86
N GLY A 131 -4.70 -4.25 -8.35
CA GLY A 131 -3.53 -4.22 -7.47
C GLY A 131 -3.76 -4.82 -6.08
N LEU A 132 -2.71 -4.81 -5.27
CA LEU A 132 -2.70 -5.33 -3.91
C LEU A 132 -3.00 -4.22 -2.90
N VAL A 133 -3.93 -4.44 -1.98
CA VAL A 133 -4.11 -3.64 -0.77
C VAL A 133 -3.73 -4.49 0.44
N LYS A 134 -2.82 -3.97 1.26
CA LYS A 134 -2.39 -4.66 2.48
C LYS A 134 -2.53 -3.79 3.71
N PHE A 135 -2.99 -4.41 4.79
CA PHE A 135 -3.11 -3.81 6.11
C PHE A 135 -2.02 -4.37 7.03
N SER A 136 -1.40 -3.53 7.84
CA SER A 136 -0.55 -3.95 8.95
C SER A 136 -1.20 -3.56 10.26
N LEU A 137 -1.44 -4.56 11.10
CA LEU A 137 -2.06 -4.38 12.41
C LEU A 137 -0.93 -4.27 13.44
N LEU A 138 -0.83 -3.10 14.05
CA LEU A 138 0.26 -2.68 14.92
C LEU A 138 -0.19 -2.66 16.38
N ASP A 139 0.77 -2.44 17.30
CA ASP A 139 0.50 -2.08 18.69
C ASP A 139 -0.40 -3.06 19.47
N GLY A 140 -0.33 -4.35 19.14
CA GLY A 140 -1.09 -5.40 19.82
C GLY A 140 -2.44 -5.71 19.20
N LEU A 141 -2.85 -4.96 18.17
CA LEU A 141 -4.06 -5.26 17.41
C LEU A 141 -3.93 -6.58 16.66
N ASP A 142 -5.06 -7.29 16.56
CA ASP A 142 -5.19 -8.54 15.83
C ASP A 142 -6.29 -8.46 14.76
N ILE A 143 -6.43 -9.55 14.00
CA ILE A 143 -7.38 -9.60 12.89
C ILE A 143 -8.84 -9.34 13.31
N ASN A 144 -9.22 -9.70 14.54
CA ASN A 144 -10.59 -9.51 15.01
C ASN A 144 -10.90 -8.03 15.18
N ASN A 145 -9.93 -7.20 15.61
CA ASN A 145 -10.09 -5.76 15.68
C ASN A 145 -10.43 -5.16 14.30
N LEU A 146 -9.76 -5.64 13.25
CA LEU A 146 -10.04 -5.20 11.88
C LEU A 146 -11.44 -5.63 11.41
N GLU A 147 -11.84 -6.89 11.68
CA GLU A 147 -13.16 -7.40 11.28
C GLU A 147 -14.32 -6.75 12.05
N SER A 148 -14.12 -6.39 13.32
CA SER A 148 -15.19 -5.87 14.18
C SER A 148 -15.43 -4.38 14.01
N ASP A 149 -14.38 -3.60 13.79
CA ASP A 149 -14.42 -2.15 13.97
C ASP A 149 -14.14 -1.35 12.69
N PHE A 150 -13.78 -2.01 11.60
CA PHE A 150 -13.44 -1.34 10.34
C PHE A 150 -14.20 -1.87 9.13
N ALA A 151 -14.46 -0.97 8.20
CA ALA A 151 -14.86 -1.23 6.84
C ALA A 151 -13.89 -0.56 5.85
N ILE A 152 -13.98 -0.93 4.58
CA ILE A 152 -13.07 -0.42 3.55
C ILE A 152 -13.17 1.11 3.37
N ASP A 153 -14.33 1.71 3.66
CA ASP A 153 -14.60 3.15 3.56
C ASP A 153 -14.07 3.96 4.75
N ASP A 154 -13.50 3.32 5.78
CA ASP A 154 -12.69 3.99 6.79
C ASP A 154 -11.30 4.37 6.25
N PHE A 155 -10.79 3.60 5.28
CA PHE A 155 -9.45 3.75 4.71
C PHE A 155 -9.44 4.52 3.39
N PHE A 156 -10.44 4.27 2.55
CA PHE A 156 -10.60 4.95 1.27
C PHE A 156 -11.70 5.99 1.39
N ARG A 157 -11.44 7.22 0.96
CA ARG A 157 -12.37 8.34 1.09
C ARG A 157 -12.40 9.17 -0.18
N THR A 158 -13.54 9.71 -0.55
CA THR A 158 -13.63 10.66 -1.67
C THR A 158 -13.82 12.09 -1.17
N GLY A 159 -13.13 13.05 -1.78
CA GLY A 159 -13.17 14.47 -1.40
C GLY A 159 -11.80 15.03 -1.01
N THR A 160 -11.77 15.82 0.06
CA THR A 160 -10.54 16.44 0.59
C THR A 160 -10.41 16.17 2.09
N LYS A 161 -9.23 16.41 2.68
CA LYS A 161 -9.02 16.27 4.13
C LYS A 161 -9.99 17.05 5.02
N ASP A 162 -10.55 18.14 4.49
CA ASP A 162 -11.48 19.00 5.22
C ASP A 162 -12.95 18.60 5.01
N SER A 163 -13.24 17.79 3.98
CA SER A 163 -14.59 17.45 3.53
C SER A 163 -14.58 16.20 2.66
N ASP A 164 -14.39 15.06 3.28
CA ASP A 164 -14.48 13.75 2.64
C ASP A 164 -15.78 13.01 2.98
N ILE A 165 -16.13 12.04 2.13
CA ILE A 165 -17.25 11.12 2.34
C ILE A 165 -16.80 9.68 2.03
N GLY A 166 -17.55 8.72 2.57
CA GLY A 166 -17.37 7.30 2.29
C GLY A 166 -18.02 6.89 0.97
N PHE A 167 -18.20 5.57 0.80
CA PHE A 167 -18.79 5.00 -0.40
C PHE A 167 -20.19 4.46 -0.16
N ASP A 168 -21.06 4.64 -1.14
CA ASP A 168 -22.33 3.91 -1.19
C ASP A 168 -22.12 2.45 -1.60
N LEU A 169 -23.07 1.57 -1.27
CA LEU A 169 -22.98 0.13 -1.54
C LEU A 169 -22.69 -0.23 -3.02
N LEU A 170 -23.18 0.58 -3.96
CA LEU A 170 -22.92 0.37 -5.40
C LEU A 170 -21.48 0.71 -5.79
N GLN A 171 -20.87 1.67 -5.10
CA GLN A 171 -19.49 2.08 -5.35
C GLN A 171 -18.50 1.04 -4.81
N LEU A 172 -18.87 0.31 -3.74
CA LEU A 172 -18.03 -0.75 -3.18
C LEU A 172 -17.66 -1.84 -4.19
N ALA A 173 -18.43 -2.02 -5.25
CA ALA A 173 -18.13 -2.96 -6.32
C ALA A 173 -16.77 -2.71 -7.00
N MET A 174 -16.24 -1.47 -6.96
CA MET A 174 -14.92 -1.16 -7.54
C MET A 174 -13.77 -1.90 -6.83
N PHE A 175 -13.93 -2.21 -5.54
CA PHE A 175 -12.94 -2.92 -4.75
C PHE A 175 -12.88 -4.42 -5.07
N GLY A 176 -13.90 -4.97 -5.75
CA GLY A 176 -13.99 -6.39 -6.04
C GLY A 176 -12.91 -6.94 -6.97
N ASN A 177 -12.15 -6.07 -7.64
CA ASN A 177 -11.01 -6.47 -8.48
C ASN A 177 -9.70 -6.57 -7.70
N LEU A 178 -9.63 -6.03 -6.47
CA LEU A 178 -8.40 -5.96 -5.69
C LEU A 178 -8.19 -7.22 -4.85
N ASP A 179 -6.92 -7.52 -4.62
CA ASP A 179 -6.52 -8.49 -3.60
C ASP A 179 -6.29 -7.78 -2.26
N PHE A 180 -6.90 -8.29 -1.19
CA PHE A 180 -6.75 -7.73 0.15
C PHE A 180 -6.07 -8.71 1.11
N TYR A 181 -5.09 -8.19 1.86
CA TYR A 181 -4.40 -8.96 2.90
C TYR A 181 -4.21 -8.15 4.17
N ALA A 182 -4.28 -8.80 5.32
CA ALA A 182 -3.83 -8.24 6.58
C ALA A 182 -2.62 -9.02 7.11
N TYR A 183 -1.69 -8.29 7.72
CA TYR A 183 -0.63 -8.85 8.52
C TYR A 183 -0.85 -8.46 9.98
N ASP A 184 -1.14 -9.46 10.81
CA ASP A 184 -1.14 -9.35 12.26
C ASP A 184 0.30 -9.46 12.75
N VAL A 185 0.86 -8.35 13.21
CA VAL A 185 2.24 -8.29 13.72
C VAL A 185 2.38 -9.07 15.03
N SER A 186 1.34 -9.07 15.87
CA SER A 186 1.33 -9.74 17.17
C SER A 186 1.33 -11.26 17.01
N GLY A 187 0.53 -11.74 16.07
CA GLY A 187 0.38 -13.15 15.73
C GLY A 187 1.38 -13.69 14.70
N ASP A 188 2.23 -12.83 14.11
CA ASP A 188 3.16 -13.16 13.01
C ASP A 188 2.44 -13.96 11.90
N SER A 189 1.28 -13.47 11.48
CA SER A 189 0.34 -14.21 10.64
C SER A 189 -0.27 -13.35 9.55
N TRP A 190 -0.41 -13.93 8.36
CA TRP A 190 -1.08 -13.31 7.21
C TRP A 190 -2.51 -13.83 7.07
N PHE A 191 -3.41 -12.94 6.67
CA PHE A 191 -4.81 -13.23 6.39
C PHE A 191 -5.17 -12.70 5.01
N SER A 192 -5.89 -13.50 4.23
CA SER A 192 -6.62 -13.00 3.07
C SER A 192 -7.92 -12.37 3.56
N LEU A 193 -8.31 -11.24 2.97
CA LEU A 193 -9.56 -10.57 3.31
C LEU A 193 -10.52 -10.63 2.13
N ALA A 194 -11.78 -10.84 2.42
CA ALA A 194 -12.89 -10.54 1.53
C ALA A 194 -13.68 -9.35 2.09
N LEU A 195 -14.38 -8.64 1.22
CA LEU A 195 -15.34 -7.61 1.62
C LEU A 195 -16.74 -8.21 1.63
N ASP A 196 -17.51 -7.91 2.68
CA ASP A 196 -18.94 -8.22 2.69
C ASP A 196 -19.76 -7.18 1.91
N GLU A 197 -21.09 -7.34 1.90
CA GLU A 197 -22.00 -6.45 1.16
C GLU A 197 -22.00 -5.00 1.69
N THR A 198 -21.52 -4.78 2.91
CA THR A 198 -21.42 -3.46 3.56
C THR A 198 -20.01 -2.87 3.49
N GLY A 199 -19.04 -3.60 2.91
CA GLY A 199 -17.64 -3.20 2.86
C GLY A 199 -16.84 -3.59 4.12
N GLY A 200 -17.45 -4.33 5.05
CA GLY A 200 -16.78 -4.90 6.21
C GLY A 200 -15.84 -6.04 5.81
N PHE A 201 -14.86 -6.33 6.67
CA PHE A 201 -13.86 -7.36 6.39
C PHE A 201 -14.28 -8.75 6.88
N LEU A 202 -13.98 -9.75 6.06
CA LEU A 202 -14.04 -11.17 6.41
C LEU A 202 -12.67 -11.79 6.15
N ALA A 203 -11.98 -12.18 7.21
CA ALA A 203 -10.63 -12.68 7.19
C ALA A 203 -10.58 -14.21 7.15
N THR A 204 -9.62 -14.73 6.40
CA THR A 204 -9.28 -16.15 6.40
C THR A 204 -7.77 -16.30 6.50
N ALA A 205 -7.31 -17.16 7.40
CA ALA A 205 -5.88 -17.42 7.59
C ALA A 205 -5.23 -17.82 6.26
N SER A 206 -4.19 -17.07 5.88
CA SER A 206 -3.44 -17.29 4.64
C SER A 206 -2.20 -18.12 4.97
N ALA A 207 -2.17 -19.37 4.51
CA ALA A 207 -1.00 -20.21 4.65
C ALA A 207 0.03 -19.86 3.58
N SER A 208 1.19 -19.34 3.96
CA SER A 208 2.32 -19.29 3.04
C SER A 208 2.80 -20.72 2.75
N PRO A 209 2.96 -21.13 1.48
CA PRO A 209 3.52 -22.44 1.17
C PRO A 209 4.94 -22.54 1.74
N VAL A 210 5.17 -23.45 2.69
CA VAL A 210 6.51 -23.68 3.21
C VAL A 210 7.34 -24.34 2.11
N PRO A 211 8.45 -23.71 1.64
CA PRO A 211 9.32 -24.34 0.67
C PRO A 211 9.79 -25.68 1.22
N VAL A 212 9.57 -26.76 0.46
CA VAL A 212 10.09 -28.07 0.84
C VAL A 212 11.60 -27.94 1.05
N PRO A 213 12.13 -28.30 2.24
CA PRO A 213 13.54 -28.09 2.55
C PRO A 213 14.44 -28.70 1.46
N ALA A 214 15.59 -28.07 1.18
CA ALA A 214 16.59 -28.65 0.27
C ALA A 214 16.98 -30.08 0.67
N ALA A 215 16.82 -30.44 1.95
CA ALA A 215 16.97 -31.79 2.49
C ALA A 215 16.08 -32.83 1.79
N PHE A 216 14.87 -32.49 1.32
CA PHE A 216 14.02 -33.41 0.56
C PHE A 216 14.68 -33.81 -0.77
N TRP A 217 15.24 -32.82 -1.49
CA TRP A 217 15.94 -33.06 -2.75
C TRP A 217 17.29 -33.78 -2.53
N LEU A 218 18.02 -33.43 -1.47
CA LEU A 218 19.27 -34.09 -1.09
C LEU A 218 19.05 -35.53 -0.63
N PHE A 219 18.00 -35.79 0.13
CA PHE A 219 17.65 -37.14 0.59
C PHE A 219 17.23 -38.03 -0.59
N GLY A 220 16.38 -37.52 -1.48
CA GLY A 220 15.95 -38.24 -2.68
C GLY A 220 17.12 -38.58 -3.60
N SER A 221 17.96 -37.59 -3.93
CA SER A 221 19.14 -37.80 -4.78
C SER A 221 20.22 -38.66 -4.10
N GLY A 222 20.43 -38.47 -2.80
CA GLY A 222 21.36 -39.26 -1.99
C GLY A 222 20.97 -40.74 -1.92
N LEU A 223 19.68 -41.05 -1.77
CA LEU A 223 19.18 -42.43 -1.74
C LEU A 223 19.34 -43.13 -3.10
N ILE A 224 19.05 -42.42 -4.21
CA ILE A 224 19.30 -42.93 -5.57
C ILE A 224 20.79 -43.21 -5.77
N GLY A 225 21.66 -42.31 -5.32
CA GLY A 225 23.11 -42.51 -5.35
C GLY A 225 23.55 -43.76 -4.57
N LEU A 226 23.04 -43.95 -3.36
CA LEU A 226 23.32 -45.12 -2.52
C LEU A 226 22.83 -46.43 -3.15
N ILE A 227 21.65 -46.44 -3.76
CA ILE A 227 21.12 -47.61 -4.51
C ILE A 227 22.03 -47.93 -5.70
N GLY A 228 22.50 -46.92 -6.43
CA GLY A 228 23.46 -47.08 -7.52
C GLY A 228 24.77 -47.74 -7.06
N VAL A 229 25.34 -47.25 -5.94
CA VAL A 229 26.56 -47.83 -5.34
C VAL A 229 26.34 -49.26 -4.87
N ALA A 230 25.20 -49.55 -4.22
CA ALA A 230 24.87 -50.88 -3.73
C ALA A 230 24.70 -51.92 -4.86
N ARG A 231 24.13 -51.51 -5.99
CA ARG A 231 24.01 -52.38 -7.18
C ARG A 231 25.36 -52.72 -7.79
N ARG A 232 26.29 -51.76 -7.84
CA ARG A 232 27.64 -51.98 -8.38
C ARG A 232 28.46 -52.97 -7.57
N ARG A 233 28.17 -53.14 -6.28
CA ARG A 233 28.89 -54.09 -5.40
C ARG A 233 28.40 -55.55 -5.50
N LYS A 234 27.28 -55.80 -6.19
CA LYS A 234 26.71 -57.14 -6.40
C LYS A 234 27.03 -57.74 -7.78
N ALA A 235 27.59 -56.95 -8.69
CA ALA A 235 28.12 -57.40 -9.98
C ALA A 235 29.64 -57.55 -9.87
#